data_AF-A0AAX1UDL7-F1
#
_entry.id   AF-A0AAX1UDL7-F1
#
_cell.length_a   1.000
_cell.length_b   1.000
_cell.length_c   1.000
_cell.angle_alpha   90.00
_cell.angle_beta   90.00
_cell.angle_gamma   90.00
#
_symmetry.space_group_name_H-M   'P 1'
#
loop_
_entity.id
_entity.type
_entity.pdbx_description
1 polymer ?
#
loop_
_entity_poly.entity_id
_entity_poly.type
_entity_poly.pdbx_seq_one_letter_code
_entity_poly.pdbx_strand_id
1 'polypeptide(L)'
;MILFVSGRCDIPAYFSNWFFNRLKEGYVDVRNPFNPHQISRIILNEANIDVIIFCTKNPLPMLPRLKEIPFPYIFHVTLTGYHKDIEQAVPDKKAIIEGIKKMSSQLGSKRVIVRYDPILLNDVYTIEYHCRAFERLCKQLEGYVETVIISFVDMYKNTRKNMAKMKLQPLEEAQMKMIGKAFGEIAHKYHMHIQSCAEKVDLSMYGIEARPCMNMEDITQAIGYSFEKPKGKGVREQVCGCIASVDIGDYNCCPHECLYCYANYDAKSIKERIKLHDEHSSVLLGHLTEEDHITIRGNKNVTQKAFNL
;
A
#
# COMPACT_ATOMS: atom_id res chain seq x y z
N MET A 1 8.75 -5.01 -15.60
CA MET A 1 7.90 -4.00 -14.94
C MET A 1 7.79 -4.26 -13.44
N ILE A 2 7.31 -3.26 -12.69
CA ILE A 2 6.96 -3.43 -11.26
C ILE A 2 5.46 -3.72 -11.14
N LEU A 3 5.13 -4.87 -10.55
CA LEU A 3 3.75 -5.24 -10.26
C LEU A 3 3.39 -4.77 -8.85
N PHE A 4 2.25 -4.09 -8.69
CA PHE A 4 1.79 -3.59 -7.40
C PHE A 4 0.55 -4.33 -6.92
N VAL A 5 0.63 -4.93 -5.73
CA VAL A 5 -0.36 -5.87 -5.17
C VAL A 5 -0.69 -5.51 -3.70
N SER A 6 -1.53 -4.51 -3.43
CA SER A 6 -2.15 -3.60 -4.39
C SER A 6 -2.45 -2.25 -3.73
N GLY A 7 -2.66 -1.21 -4.54
CA GLY A 7 -2.98 0.13 -4.05
C GLY A 7 -4.47 0.36 -3.83
N ARG A 8 -5.33 -0.26 -4.65
CA ARG A 8 -6.78 -0.01 -4.64
C ARG A 8 -7.56 -0.98 -3.76
N CYS A 9 -7.06 -2.20 -3.61
CA CYS A 9 -7.68 -3.24 -2.79
C CYS A 9 -6.64 -4.07 -2.04
N ASP A 10 -6.88 -4.46 -0.80
CA ASP A 10 -5.92 -5.26 -0.05
C ASP A 10 -5.95 -6.74 -0.49
N ILE A 11 -5.38 -7.01 -1.67
CA ILE A 11 -5.26 -8.36 -2.25
C ILE A 11 -4.54 -9.31 -1.29
N PRO A 12 -3.40 -8.94 -0.68
CA PRO A 12 -2.73 -9.82 0.29
C PRO A 12 -3.62 -10.23 1.47
N ALA A 13 -4.52 -9.36 1.92
CA ALA A 13 -5.39 -9.64 3.06
C ALA A 13 -6.63 -10.49 2.72
N TYR A 14 -7.21 -10.33 1.53
CA TYR A 14 -8.54 -10.91 1.22
C TYR A 14 -8.58 -11.78 -0.04
N PHE A 15 -7.60 -11.65 -0.92
CA PHE A 15 -7.60 -12.28 -2.24
C PHE A 15 -6.27 -12.99 -2.54
N SER A 16 -5.59 -13.47 -1.49
CA SER A 16 -4.27 -14.12 -1.62
C SER A 16 -4.36 -15.41 -2.43
N ASN A 17 -5.35 -16.27 -2.19
CA ASN A 17 -5.55 -17.51 -2.95
C ASN A 17 -5.69 -17.24 -4.45
N TRP A 18 -6.53 -16.28 -4.82
CA TRP A 18 -6.68 -15.83 -6.20
C TRP A 18 -5.35 -15.35 -6.79
N PHE A 19 -4.58 -14.54 -6.06
CA PHE A 19 -3.28 -14.06 -6.53
C PHE A 19 -2.31 -15.22 -6.79
N PHE A 20 -2.24 -16.22 -5.89
CA PHE A 20 -1.42 -17.40 -6.13
C PHE A 20 -1.91 -18.25 -7.32
N ASN A 21 -3.22 -18.32 -7.56
CA ASN A 21 -3.76 -18.95 -8.77
C ASN A 21 -3.31 -18.20 -10.03
N ARG A 22 -3.30 -16.86 -10.01
CA ARG A 22 -2.77 -16.05 -11.12
C ARG A 22 -1.28 -16.32 -11.37
N LEU A 23 -0.46 -16.42 -10.31
CA LEU A 23 0.96 -16.77 -10.42
C LEU A 23 1.15 -18.13 -11.10
N LYS A 24 0.35 -19.13 -10.70
CA LYS A 24 0.38 -20.48 -11.30
C LYS A 24 -0.06 -20.49 -12.76
N GLU A 25 -1.07 -19.71 -13.11
CA GLU A 25 -1.57 -19.59 -14.49
C GLU A 25 -0.65 -18.74 -15.38
N GLY A 26 0.24 -17.94 -14.79
CA GLY A 26 1.24 -17.14 -15.51
C GLY A 26 0.71 -15.84 -16.11
N TYR A 27 -0.50 -15.39 -15.73
CA TYR A 27 -1.04 -14.09 -16.13
C TYR A 27 -2.14 -13.58 -15.17
N VAL A 28 -2.41 -12.28 -15.25
CA VAL A 28 -3.55 -11.63 -14.60
C VAL A 28 -4.17 -10.61 -15.55
N ASP A 29 -5.49 -10.51 -15.53
CA ASP A 29 -6.25 -9.53 -16.30
C ASP A 29 -6.74 -8.42 -15.38
N VAL A 30 -6.57 -7.17 -15.82
CA VAL A 30 -6.96 -5.98 -15.04
C VAL A 30 -7.95 -5.16 -15.85
N ARG A 31 -9.14 -4.94 -15.29
CA ARG A 31 -10.17 -4.06 -15.87
C ARG A 31 -9.71 -2.61 -15.78
N ASN A 32 -9.88 -1.84 -16.85
CA ASN A 32 -9.68 -0.40 -16.79
C ASN A 32 -10.83 0.23 -15.97
N PRO A 33 -10.53 0.98 -14.89
CA PRO A 33 -11.55 1.61 -14.04
C PRO A 33 -12.50 2.57 -14.77
N PHE A 34 -12.09 3.12 -15.92
CA PHE A 34 -12.86 4.09 -16.70
C PHE A 34 -13.55 3.47 -17.92
N ASN A 35 -13.13 2.28 -18.34
CA ASN A 35 -13.74 1.53 -19.43
C ASN A 35 -13.66 0.04 -19.09
N PRO A 36 -14.68 -0.53 -18.42
CA PRO A 36 -14.59 -1.87 -17.84
C PRO A 36 -14.39 -2.98 -18.87
N HIS A 37 -14.77 -2.75 -20.13
CA HIS A 37 -14.54 -3.68 -21.24
C HIS A 37 -13.13 -3.60 -21.83
N GLN A 38 -12.34 -2.61 -21.45
CA GLN A 38 -10.93 -2.57 -21.80
C GLN A 38 -10.12 -3.33 -20.74
N ILE A 39 -9.52 -4.45 -21.16
CA ILE A 39 -8.77 -5.34 -20.28
C ILE A 39 -7.28 -5.26 -20.59
N SER A 40 -6.46 -5.10 -19.55
CA SER A 40 -5.01 -5.25 -19.67
C SER A 40 -4.59 -6.61 -19.14
N ARG A 41 -4.10 -7.48 -20.03
CA ARG A 41 -3.47 -8.75 -19.65
C ARG A 41 -2.00 -8.53 -19.33
N ILE A 42 -1.59 -8.91 -18.13
CA ILE A 42 -0.20 -8.84 -17.69
C ILE A 42 0.33 -10.27 -17.60
N ILE A 43 1.37 -10.56 -18.38
CA ILE A 43 2.05 -11.86 -18.32
C ILE A 43 2.95 -11.87 -17.08
N LEU A 44 2.84 -12.91 -16.26
CA LEU A 44 3.58 -13.09 -15.01
C LEU A 44 4.73 -14.06 -15.26
N ASN A 45 5.83 -13.55 -15.82
CA ASN A 45 7.08 -14.29 -16.00
C ASN A 45 8.30 -13.36 -15.81
N GLU A 46 9.49 -13.93 -15.72
CA GLU A 46 10.74 -13.20 -15.45
C GLU A 46 11.09 -12.18 -16.54
N ALA A 47 10.62 -12.39 -17.78
CA ALA A 47 10.82 -11.43 -18.87
C ALA A 47 9.96 -10.16 -18.72
N ASN A 48 8.89 -10.22 -17.92
CA ASN A 48 7.92 -9.14 -17.80
C ASN A 48 7.86 -8.53 -16.40
N ILE A 49 8.16 -9.29 -15.34
CA ILE A 49 8.08 -8.83 -13.94
C ILE A 49 9.48 -8.71 -13.36
N ASP A 50 9.89 -7.48 -13.05
CA ASP A 50 11.18 -7.20 -12.38
C ASP A 50 11.04 -7.43 -10.87
N VAL A 51 9.97 -6.93 -10.26
CA VAL A 51 9.72 -7.04 -8.81
C VAL A 51 8.23 -6.88 -8.51
N ILE A 52 7.75 -7.53 -7.46
CA ILE A 52 6.40 -7.32 -6.90
C ILE A 52 6.49 -6.48 -5.63
N ILE A 53 5.72 -5.41 -5.56
CA ILE A 53 5.54 -4.64 -4.33
C ILE A 53 4.16 -4.99 -3.77
N PHE A 54 4.12 -5.53 -2.56
CA PHE A 54 2.88 -5.78 -1.85
C PHE A 54 2.53 -4.58 -0.97
N CYS A 55 1.25 -4.21 -0.89
CA CYS A 55 0.75 -3.24 0.09
C CYS A 55 -0.46 -3.82 0.78
N THR A 56 -0.40 -3.90 2.11
CA THR A 56 -1.43 -4.57 2.92
C THR A 56 -1.52 -4.01 4.32
N LYS A 57 -2.70 -4.12 4.93
CA LYS A 57 -2.91 -3.95 6.37
C LYS A 57 -2.92 -5.28 7.12
N ASN A 58 -3.00 -6.41 6.41
CA ASN A 58 -3.00 -7.73 7.02
C ASN A 58 -2.08 -8.69 6.23
N PRO A 59 -0.81 -8.86 6.67
CA PRO A 59 0.14 -9.73 5.97
C PRO A 59 -0.10 -11.23 6.21
N LEU A 60 -0.93 -11.59 7.19
CA LEU A 60 -1.07 -12.98 7.68
C LEU A 60 -1.45 -14.00 6.58
N PRO A 61 -2.37 -13.70 5.65
CA PRO A 61 -2.79 -14.70 4.64
C PRO A 61 -1.71 -15.04 3.62
N MET A 62 -0.68 -14.19 3.48
CA MET A 62 0.44 -14.45 2.56
C MET A 62 1.53 -15.32 3.19
N LEU A 63 1.71 -15.25 4.52
CA LEU A 63 2.84 -15.86 5.25
C LEU A 63 3.09 -17.34 4.91
N PRO A 64 2.08 -18.23 4.84
CA PRO A 64 2.34 -19.66 4.62
C PRO A 64 2.88 -19.98 3.23
N ARG A 65 2.66 -19.08 2.26
CA ARG A 65 2.85 -19.33 0.82
C ARG A 65 3.91 -18.42 0.19
N LEU A 66 4.67 -17.66 0.99
CA LEU A 66 5.70 -16.74 0.50
C LEU A 66 6.75 -17.40 -0.43
N LYS A 67 7.03 -18.69 -0.23
CA LYS A 67 7.97 -19.48 -1.05
C LYS A 67 7.43 -19.80 -2.46
N GLU A 68 6.13 -19.68 -2.68
CA GLU A 68 5.50 -19.95 -3.97
C GLU A 68 5.59 -18.74 -4.94
N ILE A 69 6.04 -17.58 -4.47
CA ILE A 69 6.19 -16.38 -5.30
C ILE A 69 7.54 -16.48 -6.03
N PRO A 70 7.55 -16.64 -7.37
CA PRO A 70 8.78 -16.90 -8.12
C PRO A 70 9.55 -15.63 -8.49
N PHE A 71 9.03 -14.46 -8.10
CA PHE A 71 9.63 -13.17 -8.38
C PHE A 71 10.21 -12.57 -7.12
N PRO A 72 11.17 -11.65 -7.23
CA PRO A 72 11.59 -10.85 -6.08
C PRO A 72 10.47 -9.91 -5.63
N TYR A 73 10.36 -9.70 -4.32
CA TYR A 73 9.27 -8.90 -3.76
C TYR A 73 9.61 -8.19 -2.46
N ILE A 74 8.86 -7.14 -2.18
CA ILE A 74 8.94 -6.32 -0.96
C ILE A 74 7.51 -6.13 -0.42
N PHE A 75 7.37 -6.12 0.89
CA PHE A 75 6.11 -5.84 1.57
C PHE A 75 6.11 -4.45 2.18
N HIS A 76 5.08 -3.68 1.85
CA HIS A 76 4.67 -2.50 2.57
C HIS A 76 3.48 -2.88 3.46
N VAL A 77 3.68 -2.90 4.77
CA VAL A 77 2.62 -3.19 5.73
C VAL A 77 2.15 -1.91 6.39
N THR A 78 0.92 -1.48 6.09
CA THR A 78 0.30 -0.33 6.74
C THR A 78 -0.19 -0.72 8.13
N LEU A 79 0.41 -0.11 9.15
CA LEU A 79 0.04 -0.29 10.56
C LEU A 79 -0.07 1.07 11.22
N THR A 80 -1.31 1.50 11.48
CA THR A 80 -1.63 2.77 12.12
C THR A 80 -2.02 2.56 13.59
N GLY A 81 -2.21 3.65 14.34
CA GLY A 81 -2.75 3.61 15.70
C GLY A 81 -4.27 3.40 15.79
N TYR A 82 -5.03 3.56 14.70
CA TYR A 82 -6.48 3.79 14.77
C TYR A 82 -7.32 2.61 15.25
N HIS A 83 -8.41 2.91 15.95
CA HIS A 83 -9.40 1.93 16.39
C HIS A 83 -10.49 1.72 15.32
N LYS A 84 -11.52 0.94 15.67
CA LYS A 84 -12.62 0.55 14.76
C LYS A 84 -13.51 1.70 14.31
N ASP A 85 -13.43 2.86 14.97
CA ASP A 85 -14.10 4.09 14.55
C ASP A 85 -13.51 4.66 13.24
N ILE A 86 -12.26 4.34 12.90
CA ILE A 86 -11.61 4.71 11.62
C ILE A 86 -11.33 3.48 10.75
N GLU A 87 -10.88 2.38 11.36
CA GLU A 87 -10.45 1.14 10.71
C GLU A 87 -11.33 -0.03 11.16
N GLN A 88 -12.53 -0.12 10.58
CA GLN A 88 -13.61 -0.97 11.08
C GLN A 88 -13.30 -2.47 11.04
N ALA A 89 -12.69 -2.95 9.94
CA ALA A 89 -12.47 -4.36 9.69
C ALA A 89 -10.98 -4.75 9.62
N VAL A 90 -10.08 -3.87 10.05
CA VAL A 90 -8.66 -4.20 10.16
C VAL A 90 -8.46 -5.15 11.35
N PRO A 91 -7.70 -6.25 11.19
CA PRO A 91 -7.43 -7.18 12.29
C PRO A 91 -6.77 -6.54 13.50
N ASP A 92 -6.75 -7.28 14.61
CA ASP A 92 -6.08 -6.82 15.82
C ASP A 92 -4.61 -6.48 15.58
N LYS A 93 -4.17 -5.32 16.09
CA LYS A 93 -2.83 -4.81 15.84
C LYS A 93 -1.73 -5.72 16.37
N LYS A 94 -1.98 -6.45 17.47
CA LYS A 94 -1.02 -7.43 17.99
C LYS A 94 -0.80 -8.55 16.98
N ALA A 95 -1.86 -9.03 16.35
CA ALA A 95 -1.76 -10.05 15.30
C ALA A 95 -0.98 -9.53 14.08
N ILE A 96 -1.22 -8.28 13.67
CA ILE A 96 -0.49 -7.65 12.55
C ILE A 96 0.99 -7.48 12.89
N ILE A 97 1.34 -7.01 14.10
CA ILE A 97 2.73 -6.88 14.58
C ILE A 97 3.44 -8.23 14.56
N GLU A 98 2.81 -9.28 15.08
CA GLU A 98 3.39 -10.64 15.04
C GLU A 98 3.51 -11.16 13.60
N GLY A 99 2.58 -10.79 12.72
CA GLY A 99 2.68 -11.05 11.29
C GLY A 99 3.90 -10.37 10.64
N ILE A 100 4.13 -9.09 10.95
CA ILE A 100 5.29 -8.31 10.47
C ILE A 100 6.59 -8.96 10.96
N LYS A 101 6.71 -9.30 12.24
CA LYS A 101 7.91 -9.96 12.80
C LYS A 101 8.20 -11.29 12.12
N LYS A 102 7.19 -12.13 11.92
CA LYS A 102 7.32 -13.42 11.22
C LYS A 102 7.75 -13.23 9.77
N MET A 103 7.14 -12.27 9.08
CA MET A 103 7.48 -11.93 7.70
C MET A 103 8.93 -11.45 7.60
N SER A 104 9.33 -10.51 8.45
CA SER A 104 10.70 -9.98 8.50
C SER A 104 11.72 -11.07 8.86
N SER A 105 11.40 -11.96 9.80
CA SER A 105 12.30 -13.07 10.15
C SER A 105 12.55 -14.03 8.97
N GLN A 106 11.58 -14.18 8.06
CA GLN A 106 11.72 -15.03 6.88
C GLN A 106 12.37 -14.29 5.69
N LEU A 107 12.09 -13.00 5.54
CA LEU A 107 12.49 -12.22 4.36
C LEU A 107 13.74 -11.36 4.60
N GLY A 108 14.05 -11.03 5.85
CA GLY A 108 14.94 -9.94 6.21
C GLY A 108 14.20 -8.61 6.32
N SER A 109 14.65 -7.79 7.26
CA SER A 109 14.11 -6.47 7.61
C SER A 109 14.01 -5.49 6.43
N LYS A 110 14.96 -5.55 5.48
CA LYS A 110 14.96 -4.70 4.28
C LYS A 110 13.79 -4.93 3.33
N ARG A 111 13.18 -6.12 3.36
CA ARG A 111 12.04 -6.48 2.50
C ARG A 111 10.69 -6.23 3.16
N VAL A 112 10.66 -5.71 4.38
CA VAL A 112 9.42 -5.42 5.13
C VAL A 112 9.45 -3.98 5.64
N ILE A 113 8.73 -3.12 4.93
CA ILE A 113 8.62 -1.69 5.22
C ILE A 113 7.29 -1.45 5.92
N VAL A 114 7.30 -0.72 7.04
CA VAL A 114 6.07 -0.36 7.74
C VAL A 114 5.61 1.02 7.30
N ARG A 115 4.30 1.18 7.09
CA ARG A 115 3.69 2.48 6.79
C ARG A 115 2.81 2.91 7.96
N TYR A 116 3.21 3.95 8.68
CA TYR A 116 2.33 4.66 9.60
C TYR A 116 1.61 5.77 8.83
N ASP A 117 0.68 5.34 7.98
CA ASP A 117 0.10 6.15 6.90
C ASP A 117 -1.40 5.82 6.70
N PRO A 118 -2.30 6.82 6.71
CA PRO A 118 -2.04 8.25 6.92
C PRO A 118 -2.09 8.64 8.40
N ILE A 119 -1.50 9.79 8.74
CA ILE A 119 -1.66 10.50 10.01
C ILE A 119 -2.81 11.49 9.87
N LEU A 120 -3.78 11.46 10.80
CA LEU A 120 -4.94 12.33 10.84
C LEU A 120 -5.11 12.88 12.27
N LEU A 121 -5.75 14.04 12.41
CA LEU A 121 -6.07 14.60 13.73
C LEU A 121 -7.58 14.69 13.96
N ASN A 122 -8.00 14.34 15.16
CA ASN A 122 -9.32 14.61 15.71
C ASN A 122 -9.26 14.60 17.25
N ASP A 123 -10.42 14.68 17.92
CA ASP A 123 -10.51 14.71 19.39
C ASP A 123 -9.92 13.46 20.09
N VAL A 124 -9.80 12.34 19.37
CA VAL A 124 -9.25 11.06 19.89
C VAL A 124 -7.78 10.89 19.48
N TYR A 125 -7.50 11.11 18.21
CA TYR A 125 -6.20 10.95 17.57
C TYR A 125 -5.45 12.28 17.59
N THR A 126 -5.05 12.70 18.80
CA THR A 126 -4.24 13.91 19.00
C THR A 126 -2.77 13.66 18.67
N ILE A 127 -1.96 14.72 18.64
CA ILE A 127 -0.51 14.61 18.49
C ILE A 127 0.08 13.70 19.59
N GLU A 128 -0.34 13.88 20.84
CA GLU A 128 0.11 13.08 21.98
C GLU A 128 -0.31 11.61 21.84
N TYR A 129 -1.50 11.35 21.30
CA TYR A 129 -1.91 9.99 20.98
C TYR A 129 -0.96 9.37 19.94
N HIS A 130 -0.71 10.09 18.85
CA HIS A 130 0.18 9.65 17.79
C HIS A 130 1.60 9.37 18.30
N CYS A 131 2.16 10.24 19.14
CA CYS A 131 3.46 10.00 19.77
C CYS A 131 3.48 8.69 20.57
N ARG A 132 2.48 8.45 21.43
CA ARG A 132 2.40 7.21 22.22
C ARG A 132 2.21 5.98 21.35
N ALA A 133 1.36 6.06 20.33
CA ALA A 133 1.06 4.95 19.44
C ALA A 133 2.27 4.58 18.58
N PHE A 134 2.93 5.59 18.01
CA PHE A 134 4.14 5.42 17.20
C PHE A 134 5.30 4.86 18.04
N GLU A 135 5.53 5.39 19.24
CA GLU A 135 6.58 4.87 20.13
C GLU A 135 6.37 3.39 20.48
N ARG A 136 5.12 3.02 20.79
CA ARG A 136 4.77 1.60 21.07
C ARG A 136 4.97 0.71 19.85
N LEU A 137 4.73 1.22 18.65
CA LEU A 137 4.96 0.49 17.41
C LEU A 137 6.45 0.29 17.17
N CYS A 138 7.25 1.36 17.20
CA CYS A 138 8.70 1.30 17.02
C CYS A 138 9.34 0.35 18.03
N LYS A 139 8.98 0.46 19.32
CA LYS A 139 9.46 -0.45 20.37
C LYS A 139 9.17 -1.93 20.08
N GLN A 140 8.00 -2.24 19.52
CA GLN A 140 7.62 -3.63 19.24
C GLN A 140 8.25 -4.19 17.97
N LEU A 141 8.70 -3.32 17.05
CA LEU A 141 9.24 -3.70 15.76
C LEU A 141 10.76 -3.48 15.66
N GLU A 142 11.38 -2.97 16.71
CA GLU A 142 12.84 -2.84 16.85
C GLU A 142 13.53 -4.18 16.54
N GLY A 143 14.55 -4.13 15.69
CA GLY A 143 15.27 -5.31 15.19
C GLY A 143 14.55 -6.12 14.12
N TYR A 144 13.27 -5.85 13.83
CA TYR A 144 12.51 -6.50 12.76
C TYR A 144 12.24 -5.58 11.57
N VAL A 145 12.22 -4.27 11.76
CA VAL A 145 11.91 -3.30 10.70
C VAL A 145 12.99 -2.22 10.71
N GLU A 146 13.56 -1.94 9.55
CA GLU A 146 14.57 -0.88 9.37
C GLU A 146 13.93 0.45 8.95
N THR A 147 12.82 0.42 8.19
CA THR A 147 12.23 1.60 7.57
C THR A 147 10.75 1.76 7.93
N VAL A 148 10.39 2.98 8.36
CA VAL A 148 9.00 3.41 8.53
C VAL A 148 8.70 4.60 7.62
N ILE A 149 7.64 4.46 6.82
CA ILE A 149 7.12 5.53 5.97
C ILE A 149 5.95 6.19 6.67
N ILE A 150 5.93 7.52 6.67
CA ILE A 150 4.81 8.32 7.14
C ILE A 150 4.24 9.22 6.04
N SER A 151 2.97 9.56 6.17
CA SER A 151 2.32 10.62 5.40
C SER A 151 1.12 11.15 6.17
N PHE A 152 0.68 12.34 5.81
CA PHE A 152 -0.49 12.98 6.38
C PHE A 152 -1.72 12.70 5.52
N VAL A 153 -2.91 12.75 6.11
CA VAL A 153 -4.14 12.41 5.40
C VAL A 153 -4.40 13.41 4.25
N ASP A 154 -4.43 12.88 3.03
CA ASP A 154 -4.81 13.63 1.84
C ASP A 154 -6.33 13.78 1.73
N MET A 155 -6.78 14.98 1.34
CA MET A 155 -8.21 15.27 1.17
C MET A 155 -8.75 14.80 -0.17
N TYR A 156 -8.70 13.51 -0.48
CA TYR A 156 -9.32 12.96 -1.69
C TYR A 156 -10.85 13.07 -1.67
N LYS A 157 -11.50 12.96 -2.84
CA LYS A 157 -12.98 13.02 -2.98
C LYS A 157 -13.71 12.12 -1.96
N ASN A 158 -13.22 10.91 -1.75
CA ASN A 158 -13.85 9.94 -0.85
C ASN A 158 -13.52 10.24 0.62
N THR A 159 -12.29 10.63 0.93
CA THR A 159 -11.90 11.13 2.25
C THR A 159 -12.78 12.32 2.67
N ARG A 160 -13.01 13.29 1.77
CA ARG A 160 -13.86 14.47 2.00
C ARG A 160 -15.29 14.10 2.42
N LYS A 161 -15.87 13.07 1.82
CA LYS A 161 -17.22 12.57 2.19
C LYS A 161 -17.28 12.01 3.61
N ASN A 162 -16.17 11.48 4.12
CA ASN A 162 -16.09 10.88 5.46
C ASN A 162 -15.52 11.83 6.51
N MET A 163 -15.13 13.07 6.17
CA MET A 163 -14.53 14.02 7.11
C MET A 163 -15.37 14.24 8.37
N ALA A 164 -16.68 14.44 8.20
CA ALA A 164 -17.60 14.62 9.34
C ALA A 164 -17.68 13.36 10.22
N LYS A 165 -17.66 12.17 9.61
CA LYS A 165 -17.66 10.89 10.35
C LYS A 165 -16.37 10.69 11.14
N MET A 166 -15.24 11.07 10.55
CA MET A 166 -13.92 11.02 11.20
C MET A 166 -13.70 12.18 12.18
N LYS A 167 -14.59 13.18 12.20
CA LYS A 167 -14.41 14.45 12.92
C LYS A 167 -13.05 15.09 12.63
N LEU A 168 -12.67 15.07 11.35
CA LEU A 168 -11.32 15.41 10.96
C LEU A 168 -11.02 16.89 11.23
N GLN A 169 -9.94 17.14 11.96
CA GLN A 169 -9.39 18.47 12.15
C GLN A 169 -8.37 18.79 11.04
N PRO A 170 -8.26 20.06 10.61
CA PRO A 170 -7.20 20.48 9.69
C PRO A 170 -5.82 20.13 10.26
N LEU A 171 -4.93 19.65 9.40
CA LEU A 171 -3.52 19.46 9.71
C LEU A 171 -2.76 20.69 9.22
N GLU A 172 -2.34 21.53 10.16
CA GLU A 172 -1.51 22.69 9.89
C GLU A 172 -0.03 22.30 9.87
N GLU A 173 0.80 23.05 9.14
CA GLU A 173 2.23 22.79 9.04
C GLU A 173 2.92 22.76 10.41
N ALA A 174 2.49 23.61 11.35
CA ALA A 174 2.99 23.60 12.72
C ALA A 174 2.75 22.26 13.42
N GLN A 175 1.56 21.67 13.25
CA GLN A 175 1.22 20.36 13.81
C GLN A 175 2.00 19.25 13.13
N MET A 176 2.15 19.30 11.80
CA MET A 176 2.99 18.35 11.06
C MET A 176 4.44 18.40 11.55
N LYS A 177 5.00 19.59 11.82
CA LYS A 177 6.35 19.76 12.37
C LYS A 177 6.46 19.24 13.81
N MET A 178 5.45 19.45 14.66
CA MET A 178 5.41 18.88 16.02
C MET A 178 5.41 17.35 15.98
N ILE A 179 4.61 16.75 15.11
CA ILE A 179 4.58 15.30 14.89
C ILE A 179 5.92 14.82 14.34
N GLY A 180 6.46 15.49 13.32
CA GLY A 180 7.74 15.15 12.70
C GLY A 180 8.89 15.17 13.68
N LYS A 181 8.97 16.20 14.54
CA LYS A 181 9.97 16.27 15.62
C LYS A 181 9.89 15.06 16.53
N ALA A 182 8.71 14.78 17.07
CA ALA A 182 8.52 13.66 18.00
C ALA A 182 8.80 12.30 17.33
N PHE A 183 8.36 12.12 16.09
CA PHE A 183 8.55 10.87 15.35
C PHE A 183 10.01 10.65 14.98
N GLY A 184 10.75 11.69 14.61
CA GLY A 184 12.19 11.62 14.39
C GLY A 184 12.96 11.18 15.64
N GLU A 185 12.66 11.80 16.79
CA GLU A 185 13.25 11.42 18.08
C GLU A 185 12.94 9.96 18.47
N ILE A 186 11.69 9.52 18.27
CA ILE A 186 11.26 8.13 18.52
C ILE A 186 11.96 7.15 17.57
N ALA A 187 11.97 7.42 16.27
CA ALA A 187 12.57 6.53 15.28
C ALA A 187 14.07 6.34 15.54
N HIS A 188 14.78 7.44 15.84
CA HIS A 188 16.18 7.40 16.24
C HIS A 188 16.42 6.54 17.49
N LYS A 189 15.57 6.69 18.52
CA LYS A 189 15.65 5.90 19.76
C LYS A 189 15.56 4.39 19.53
N TYR A 190 14.80 3.94 18.53
CA TYR A 190 14.61 2.52 18.20
C TYR A 190 15.35 2.09 16.92
N HIS A 191 16.35 2.86 16.50
CA HIS A 191 17.23 2.54 15.36
C HIS A 191 16.48 2.31 14.03
N MET A 192 15.40 3.06 13.79
CA MET A 192 14.63 2.99 12.55
C MET A 192 14.91 4.21 11.68
N HIS A 193 15.10 3.98 10.38
CA HIS A 193 15.01 5.00 9.37
C HIS A 193 13.54 5.43 9.19
N ILE A 194 13.31 6.73 9.08
CA ILE A 194 11.99 7.31 8.87
C ILE A 194 12.00 8.22 7.65
N GLN A 195 10.97 8.09 6.82
CA GLN A 195 10.81 8.90 5.61
C GLN A 195 9.37 9.38 5.44
N SER A 196 9.19 10.53 4.79
CA SER A 196 7.90 11.03 4.35
C SER A 196 7.75 10.83 2.84
N CYS A 197 6.54 10.49 2.39
CA CYS A 197 6.27 10.26 0.97
C CYS A 197 5.26 11.26 0.39
N ALA A 198 5.73 12.10 -0.53
CA ALA A 198 4.93 13.09 -1.25
C ALA A 198 4.31 14.19 -0.36
N GLU A 199 4.98 14.51 0.74
CA GLU A 199 4.58 15.59 1.64
C GLU A 199 5.18 16.93 1.20
N LYS A 200 4.40 18.01 1.32
CA LYS A 200 4.87 19.37 1.03
C LYS A 200 5.67 19.97 2.18
N VAL A 201 5.40 19.54 3.41
CA VAL A 201 6.11 19.99 4.60
C VAL A 201 7.51 19.39 4.62
N ASP A 202 8.52 20.23 4.84
CA ASP A 202 9.89 19.77 5.06
C ASP A 202 10.06 19.33 6.53
N LEU A 203 10.42 18.06 6.71
CA LEU A 203 10.70 17.42 8.00
C LEU A 203 12.16 16.95 8.12
N SER A 204 13.01 17.31 7.17
CA SER A 204 14.42 16.87 7.11
C SER A 204 15.21 17.24 8.36
N MET A 205 14.92 18.39 8.97
CA MET A 205 15.54 18.84 10.22
C MET A 205 15.27 17.90 11.42
N TYR A 206 14.28 17.01 11.31
CA TYR A 206 13.94 16.01 12.31
C TYR A 206 14.44 14.60 11.94
N GLY A 207 15.33 14.49 10.93
CA GLY A 207 15.83 13.21 10.44
C GLY A 207 14.82 12.41 9.60
N ILE A 208 13.76 13.07 9.10
CA ILE A 208 12.75 12.45 8.24
C ILE A 208 13.07 12.80 6.79
N GLU A 209 13.54 11.82 6.02
CA GLU A 209 13.89 12.02 4.61
C GLU A 209 12.64 12.15 3.74
N ALA A 210 12.60 13.16 2.88
CA ALA A 210 11.55 13.30 1.87
C ALA A 210 11.90 12.45 0.64
N ARG A 211 11.40 11.21 0.59
CA ARG A 211 11.74 10.23 -0.47
C ARG A 211 10.53 9.46 -0.98
N PRO A 212 10.51 9.06 -2.27
CA PRO A 212 9.43 8.23 -2.80
C PRO A 212 9.28 6.92 -2.01
N CYS A 213 8.04 6.52 -1.72
CA CYS A 213 7.80 5.23 -1.06
C CYS A 213 8.21 4.03 -1.92
N MET A 214 8.17 4.16 -3.24
CA MET A 214 8.71 3.18 -4.18
C MET A 214 9.91 3.80 -4.87
N ASN A 215 11.05 3.78 -4.19
CA ASN A 215 12.31 4.27 -4.70
C ASN A 215 13.19 3.13 -5.24
N MET A 216 13.92 3.40 -6.32
CA MET A 216 14.66 2.36 -7.03
C MET A 216 15.83 1.81 -6.19
N GLU A 217 16.60 2.70 -5.55
CA GLU A 217 17.74 2.30 -4.71
C GLU A 217 17.31 1.35 -3.59
N ASP A 218 16.27 1.71 -2.84
CA ASP A 218 15.76 0.92 -1.71
C ASP A 218 15.29 -0.47 -2.19
N ILE A 219 14.64 -0.51 -3.36
CA ILE A 219 14.16 -1.76 -3.96
C ILE A 219 15.34 -2.63 -4.39
N THR A 220 16.31 -2.09 -5.13
CA THR A 220 17.52 -2.84 -5.53
C THR A 220 18.27 -3.39 -4.32
N GLN A 221 18.37 -2.59 -3.25
CA GLN A 221 19.07 -3.01 -2.04
C GLN A 221 18.31 -4.11 -1.30
N ALA A 222 16.98 -4.03 -1.25
CA ALA A 222 16.14 -5.02 -0.59
C ALA A 222 16.11 -6.36 -1.34
N ILE A 223 16.16 -6.36 -2.67
CA ILE A 223 16.10 -7.59 -3.48
C ILE A 223 17.47 -8.14 -3.90
N GLY A 224 18.53 -7.34 -3.80
CA GLY A 224 19.92 -7.77 -4.03
C GLY A 224 20.37 -7.81 -5.50
N TYR A 225 19.63 -7.23 -6.44
CA TYR A 225 20.04 -7.07 -7.84
C TYR A 225 19.44 -5.81 -8.46
N SER A 226 20.03 -5.39 -9.58
CA SER A 226 19.64 -4.19 -10.32
C SER A 226 18.79 -4.53 -11.53
N PHE A 227 17.88 -3.62 -11.89
CA PHE A 227 17.07 -3.71 -13.10
C PHE A 227 16.89 -2.32 -13.72
N GLU A 228 16.49 -2.28 -14.98
CA GLU A 228 16.25 -1.02 -15.68
C GLU A 228 15.04 -0.29 -15.09
N LYS A 229 15.20 1.02 -14.83
CA LYS A 229 14.10 1.85 -14.33
C LYS A 229 12.91 1.75 -15.29
N PRO A 230 11.72 1.33 -14.82
CA PRO A 230 10.54 1.25 -15.67
C PRO A 230 10.22 2.59 -16.31
N LYS A 231 10.01 2.59 -17.63
CA LYS A 231 9.58 3.78 -18.37
C LYS A 231 8.14 4.12 -18.02
N GLY A 232 7.90 5.35 -17.61
CA GLY A 232 6.57 5.80 -17.24
C GLY A 232 6.58 6.81 -16.11
N LYS A 233 5.38 7.12 -15.64
CA LYS A 233 5.14 8.03 -14.51
C LYS A 233 4.57 7.23 -13.35
N GLY A 234 4.97 7.59 -12.13
CA GLY A 234 4.38 7.06 -10.90
C GLY A 234 2.92 7.45 -10.74
N VAL A 235 2.23 6.83 -9.78
CA VAL A 235 0.78 7.00 -9.57
C VAL A 235 0.39 8.45 -9.25
N ARG A 236 1.22 9.15 -8.46
CA ARG A 236 1.01 10.55 -8.05
C ARG A 236 2.01 11.47 -8.72
N GLU A 237 1.97 11.55 -10.04
CA GLU A 237 3.00 12.22 -10.86
C GLU A 237 3.35 13.64 -10.38
N GLN A 238 2.37 14.44 -9.97
CA GLN A 238 2.57 15.84 -9.63
C GLN A 238 3.26 16.04 -8.27
N VAL A 239 3.28 15.01 -7.42
CA VAL A 239 3.69 15.13 -6.00
C VAL A 239 4.64 14.02 -5.52
N CYS A 240 4.79 12.91 -6.26
CA CYS A 240 5.71 11.81 -5.92
C CYS A 240 6.66 11.47 -7.06
N GLY A 241 7.95 11.33 -6.74
CA GLY A 241 8.97 10.72 -7.62
C GLY A 241 8.93 9.19 -7.68
N CYS A 242 7.80 8.58 -7.30
CA CYS A 242 7.61 7.13 -7.24
C CYS A 242 7.85 6.51 -8.63
N ILE A 243 8.55 5.39 -8.69
CA ILE A 243 8.75 4.65 -9.93
C ILE A 243 7.42 4.14 -10.51
N ALA A 244 7.36 3.98 -11.83
CA ALA A 244 6.18 3.48 -12.51
C ALA A 244 5.92 2.01 -12.14
N SER A 245 4.70 1.73 -11.70
CA SER A 245 4.25 0.38 -11.34
C SER A 245 2.89 0.08 -11.99
N VAL A 246 2.43 -1.16 -11.88
CA VAL A 246 1.15 -1.63 -12.41
C VAL A 246 0.31 -2.22 -11.28
N ASP A 247 -0.72 -1.48 -10.86
CA ASP A 247 -1.66 -1.93 -9.84
C ASP A 247 -2.68 -2.89 -10.45
N ILE A 248 -2.83 -4.07 -9.85
CA ILE A 248 -3.79 -5.11 -10.25
C ILE A 248 -5.07 -5.11 -9.41
N GLY A 249 -5.17 -4.19 -8.44
CA GLY A 249 -6.37 -3.99 -7.64
C GLY A 249 -7.51 -3.32 -8.41
N ASP A 250 -8.73 -3.56 -7.95
CA ASP A 250 -9.94 -2.87 -8.38
C ASP A 250 -10.39 -1.86 -7.31
N TYR A 251 -11.14 -0.85 -7.72
CA TYR A 251 -11.74 0.12 -6.80
C TYR A 251 -12.99 -0.45 -6.12
N ASN A 252 -13.29 0.13 -4.96
CA ASN A 252 -14.52 -0.14 -4.20
C ASN A 252 -14.77 -1.63 -3.93
N CYS A 253 -13.74 -2.35 -3.52
CA CYS A 253 -13.84 -3.78 -3.21
C CYS A 253 -12.99 -4.22 -2.02
N CYS A 254 -12.35 -3.29 -1.29
CA CYS A 254 -11.54 -3.64 -0.13
C CYS A 254 -12.43 -3.80 1.12
N PRO A 255 -12.48 -4.98 1.77
CA PRO A 255 -13.34 -5.20 2.93
C PRO A 255 -12.89 -4.48 4.22
N HIS A 256 -11.73 -3.82 4.25
CA HIS A 256 -11.25 -3.11 5.46
C HIS A 256 -12.11 -1.93 5.90
N GLU A 257 -12.88 -1.33 4.97
CA GLU A 257 -13.81 -0.21 5.24
C GLU A 257 -13.18 0.98 6.01
N CYS A 258 -11.91 1.30 5.73
CA CYS A 258 -11.21 2.42 6.35
C CYS A 258 -11.81 3.76 5.91
N LEU A 259 -12.13 4.65 6.85
CA LEU A 259 -12.83 5.90 6.55
C LEU A 259 -12.00 6.91 5.74
N TYR A 260 -10.68 6.84 5.83
CA TYR A 260 -9.74 7.68 5.07
C TYR A 260 -9.39 7.13 3.69
N CYS A 261 -9.95 5.98 3.29
CA CYS A 261 -9.57 5.30 2.06
C CYS A 261 -9.95 6.13 0.83
N TYR A 262 -8.99 6.34 -0.08
CA TYR A 262 -9.26 6.99 -1.35
C TYR A 262 -9.93 6.05 -2.37
N ALA A 263 -9.69 4.74 -2.28
CA ALA A 263 -10.12 3.75 -3.27
C ALA A 263 -11.51 3.14 -3.00
N ASN A 264 -11.97 3.19 -1.75
CA ASN A 264 -13.30 2.75 -1.34
C ASN A 264 -14.22 3.95 -1.11
N TYR A 265 -15.49 3.83 -1.49
CA TYR A 265 -16.44 4.95 -1.37
C TYR A 265 -17.89 4.55 -1.06
N ASP A 266 -18.28 3.28 -1.22
CA ASP A 266 -19.63 2.83 -0.90
C ASP A 266 -19.62 1.42 -0.28
N ALA A 267 -19.88 1.34 1.02
CA ALA A 267 -19.82 0.11 1.81
C ALA A 267 -20.84 -0.95 1.34
N LYS A 268 -22.04 -0.52 0.92
CA LYS A 268 -23.05 -1.45 0.40
C LYS A 268 -22.59 -2.09 -0.90
N SER A 269 -22.07 -1.29 -1.83
CA SER A 269 -21.52 -1.74 -3.10
C SER A 269 -20.30 -2.63 -2.91
N ILE A 270 -19.42 -2.34 -1.95
CA ILE A 270 -18.30 -3.23 -1.61
C ILE A 270 -18.81 -4.64 -1.30
N LYS A 271 -19.82 -4.76 -0.42
CA LYS A 271 -20.40 -6.05 -0.03
C LYS A 271 -21.01 -6.83 -1.20
N GLU A 272 -21.59 -6.15 -2.18
CA GLU A 272 -22.12 -6.81 -3.39
C GLU A 272 -21.00 -7.15 -4.39
N ARG A 273 -20.01 -6.26 -4.56
CA ARG A 273 -18.90 -6.45 -5.50
C ARG A 273 -18.02 -7.63 -5.11
N ILE A 274 -17.71 -7.80 -3.82
CA ILE A 274 -16.88 -8.93 -3.37
C ILE A 274 -17.51 -10.30 -3.62
N LYS A 275 -18.84 -10.38 -3.74
CA LYS A 275 -19.53 -11.64 -4.10
C LYS A 275 -19.27 -12.06 -5.55
N LEU A 276 -18.81 -11.12 -6.39
CA LEU A 276 -18.39 -11.42 -7.76
C LEU A 276 -16.98 -12.00 -7.82
N HIS A 277 -16.25 -12.05 -6.70
CA HIS A 277 -14.93 -12.65 -6.68
C HIS A 277 -15.02 -14.16 -6.92
N ASP A 278 -14.22 -14.64 -7.87
CA ASP A 278 -13.93 -16.05 -8.08
C ASP A 278 -12.41 -16.23 -8.10
N GLU A 279 -11.88 -17.13 -7.29
CA GLU A 279 -10.45 -17.41 -7.19
C GLU A 279 -9.85 -17.99 -8.49
N HIS A 280 -10.69 -18.51 -9.39
CA HIS A 280 -10.31 -19.04 -10.69
C HIS A 280 -10.49 -18.04 -11.84
N SER A 281 -11.09 -16.88 -11.61
CA SER A 281 -11.20 -15.84 -12.62
C SER A 281 -9.88 -15.13 -12.87
N SER A 282 -9.60 -14.73 -14.11
CA SER A 282 -8.40 -13.97 -14.45
C SER A 282 -8.43 -12.51 -14.00
N VAL A 283 -9.61 -11.96 -13.74
CA VAL A 283 -9.82 -10.63 -13.15
C VAL A 283 -10.11 -10.74 -11.66
N LEU A 284 -9.85 -9.67 -10.90
CA LEU A 284 -10.11 -9.68 -9.45
C LEU A 284 -11.60 -9.87 -9.13
N LEU A 285 -12.51 -9.31 -9.92
CA LEU A 285 -13.96 -9.39 -9.71
C LEU A 285 -14.70 -9.69 -11.01
N GLY A 286 -15.62 -10.65 -10.95
CA GLY A 286 -16.40 -11.13 -12.08
C GLY A 286 -15.60 -12.03 -13.02
N HIS A 287 -16.07 -12.17 -14.24
CA HIS A 287 -15.43 -12.94 -15.31
C HIS A 287 -15.32 -12.10 -16.56
N LEU A 288 -14.45 -12.50 -17.48
CA LEU A 288 -14.42 -11.90 -18.81
C LEU A 288 -15.70 -12.24 -19.58
N THR A 289 -16.16 -11.31 -20.39
CA THR A 289 -17.33 -11.48 -21.28
C THR A 289 -16.92 -11.32 -22.74
N GLU A 290 -17.82 -11.64 -23.67
CA GLU A 290 -17.59 -11.45 -25.12
C GLU A 290 -17.41 -9.97 -25.52
N GLU A 291 -17.89 -9.05 -24.69
CA GLU A 291 -17.75 -7.60 -24.89
C GLU A 291 -16.35 -7.10 -24.49
N ASP A 292 -15.55 -7.92 -23.80
CA ASP A 292 -14.25 -7.51 -23.28
C ASP A 292 -13.15 -7.54 -24.36
N HIS A 293 -12.44 -6.43 -24.49
CA HIS A 293 -11.31 -6.25 -25.38
C HIS A 293 -9.98 -6.38 -24.61
N ILE A 294 -9.29 -7.49 -24.81
CA ILE A 294 -8.03 -7.80 -24.12
C ILE A 294 -6.83 -7.25 -24.90
N THR A 295 -6.03 -6.42 -24.24
CA THR A 295 -4.73 -5.96 -24.71
C THR A 295 -3.62 -6.55 -23.85
N ILE A 296 -2.62 -7.19 -24.46
CA ILE A 296 -1.45 -7.68 -23.73
C ILE A 296 -0.55 -6.49 -23.40
N ARG A 297 -0.31 -6.27 -22.10
CA ARG A 297 0.58 -5.23 -21.60
C ARG A 297 2.02 -5.71 -21.65
N GLY A 298 2.75 -5.29 -22.68
CA GLY A 298 4.21 -5.44 -22.76
C GLY A 298 4.98 -4.28 -22.11
N ASN A 299 6.29 -4.48 -21.89
CA ASN A 299 7.18 -3.57 -21.16
C ASN A 299 7.50 -2.23 -21.88
N LYS A 300 6.75 -1.82 -22.91
CA LYS A 300 7.14 -0.66 -23.74
C LYS A 300 6.61 0.70 -23.29
N ASN A 301 5.54 0.82 -22.52
CA ASN A 301 5.01 2.14 -22.10
C ASN A 301 4.12 2.02 -20.86
N VAL A 302 4.66 2.03 -19.63
CA VAL A 302 3.81 2.06 -18.43
C VAL A 302 3.26 3.46 -18.23
N THR A 303 2.12 3.77 -18.86
CA THR A 303 1.32 4.94 -18.50
C THR A 303 0.15 4.49 -17.62
N GLN A 304 0.21 4.80 -16.33
CA GLN A 304 -1.00 4.91 -15.53
C GLN A 304 -1.50 6.34 -15.66
N LYS A 305 -2.72 6.54 -16.16
CA LYS A 305 -3.39 7.83 -15.99
C LYS A 305 -3.84 7.91 -14.54
N ALA A 306 -3.24 8.81 -13.78
CA ALA A 306 -3.72 9.19 -12.46
C ALA A 306 -5.16 9.71 -12.57
N PHE A 307 -5.95 9.57 -11.51
CA PHE A 307 -7.09 10.48 -11.34
C PHE A 307 -6.52 11.91 -11.25
N ASN A 308 -7.14 12.86 -11.96
CA ASN A 308 -7.06 14.25 -11.53
C ASN A 308 -7.81 14.29 -10.18
N LEU A 309 -7.06 14.17 -9.08
CA LEU A 309 -7.57 14.12 -7.71
C LEU A 309 -7.95 15.51 -7.19
#